data_AF-A0A0B1RRM3-F1
#
_entry.id   AF-A0A0B1RRM3-F1
#
_cell.length_a   1.000
_cell.length_b   1.000
_cell.length_c   1.000
_cell.angle_alpha   90.00
_cell.angle_beta   90.00
_cell.angle_gamma   90.00
#
_symmetry.space_group_name_H-M   'P 1'
#
loop_
_entity.id
_entity.type
_entity.pdbx_description
1 polymer ?
#
loop_
_entity_poly.entity_id
_entity_poly.type
_entity_poly.pdbx_seq_one_letter_code
_entity_poly.pdbx_strand_id
1 'polypeptide(L)'
;LICYSRYTGEVVEANEAQVFAWQARCKGIDVHALAEPTKLEALKKEFNKEKASTDNEQRKALLSKYGGAEYLESTPKELLFAQTEQYVEYSRKGNVLKGAERAPVKSRYEEDVYPMNHTSIFGSYWKDGKWGYRCCHSFVKNSYCLKDEGIKAEQSNDASTSSLKEEASAAPDVKKDDDRSVTKDEKNDEDKDPASSSNSESSSSSESSSESEDSEKEREMEKERERSKYFPESRTDGGTKFAFA
;
A
#
# COMPACT_ATOMS: atom_id res chain seq x y z
N LEU A 1 -20.66 36.53 20.73
CA LEU A 1 -19.30 36.10 20.35
C LEU A 1 -18.27 36.17 21.50
N ILE A 2 -18.39 37.09 22.46
CA ILE A 2 -17.43 37.24 23.58
C ILE A 2 -17.35 36.00 24.51
N CYS A 3 -18.42 35.21 24.66
CA CYS A 3 -18.40 34.03 25.54
C CYS A 3 -17.66 32.81 24.96
N TYR A 4 -17.53 32.68 23.64
CA TYR A 4 -16.84 31.52 23.03
C TYR A 4 -15.33 31.55 23.34
N SER A 5 -14.73 32.73 23.33
CA SER A 5 -13.30 32.93 23.62
C SER A 5 -12.88 32.56 25.06
N ARG A 6 -13.83 32.35 25.99
CA ARG A 6 -13.52 32.03 27.39
C ARG A 6 -13.21 30.56 27.62
N TYR A 7 -13.64 29.67 26.73
CA TYR A 7 -13.53 28.22 26.90
C TYR A 7 -12.61 27.57 25.86
N THR A 8 -11.86 28.39 25.11
CA THR A 8 -11.00 27.93 24.03
C THR A 8 -9.55 28.29 24.32
N GLY A 9 -8.61 27.41 23.95
CA GLY A 9 -7.17 27.63 24.10
C GLY A 9 -6.64 27.27 25.49
N GLU A 10 -5.63 28.01 25.96
CA GLU A 10 -4.86 27.74 27.18
C GLU A 10 -5.69 27.65 28.46
N VAL A 11 -6.85 28.31 28.48
CA VAL A 11 -7.80 28.25 29.62
C VAL A 11 -8.26 26.82 29.88
N VAL A 12 -8.42 25.99 28.83
CA VAL A 12 -8.80 24.58 28.98
C VAL A 12 -7.71 23.79 29.68
N GLU A 13 -6.45 23.99 29.28
CA GLU A 13 -5.30 23.27 29.87
C GLU A 13 -5.09 23.62 31.34
N ALA A 14 -5.28 24.91 31.70
CA ALA A 14 -5.23 25.37 33.08
C ALA A 14 -6.35 24.76 33.94
N ASN A 15 -7.58 24.68 33.40
CA ASN A 15 -8.70 24.02 34.06
C ASN A 15 -8.44 22.52 34.26
N GLU A 16 -7.91 21.83 33.24
CA GLU A 16 -7.52 20.42 33.35
C GLU A 16 -6.42 20.20 34.39
N ALA A 17 -5.42 21.08 34.46
CA ALA A 17 -4.35 21.02 35.45
C ALA A 17 -4.92 21.18 36.88
N GLN A 18 -5.92 22.05 37.06
CA GLN A 18 -6.62 22.21 38.34
C GLN A 18 -7.43 20.97 38.71
N VAL A 19 -8.15 20.35 37.76
CA VAL A 19 -8.87 19.09 37.98
C VAL A 19 -7.88 17.96 38.34
N PHE A 20 -6.74 17.89 37.67
CA PHE A 20 -5.68 16.93 37.99
C PHE A 20 -5.13 17.14 39.41
N ALA A 21 -4.91 18.40 39.83
CA ALA A 21 -4.50 18.74 41.21
C ALA A 21 -5.50 18.19 42.24
N TRP A 22 -6.80 18.39 42.02
CA TRP A 22 -7.84 17.88 42.92
C TRP A 22 -7.88 16.36 42.96
N GLN A 23 -7.74 15.69 41.82
CA GLN A 23 -7.68 14.23 41.75
C GLN A 23 -6.43 13.68 42.47
N ALA A 24 -5.27 14.30 42.28
CA ALA A 24 -4.03 13.92 42.96
C ALA A 24 -4.17 14.08 44.48
N ARG A 25 -4.77 15.18 44.93
CA ARG A 25 -5.05 15.44 46.34
C ARG A 25 -5.98 14.39 46.96
N CYS A 26 -7.03 13.98 46.24
CA CYS A 26 -7.91 12.88 46.68
C CYS A 26 -7.16 11.54 46.77
N LYS A 27 -6.13 11.33 45.96
CA LYS A 27 -5.25 10.14 46.02
C LYS A 27 -4.15 10.24 47.09
N GLY A 28 -4.06 11.38 47.79
CA GLY A 28 -3.07 11.63 48.85
C GLY A 28 -1.76 12.28 48.39
N ILE A 29 -1.64 12.64 47.10
CA ILE A 29 -0.49 13.39 46.59
C ILE A 29 -0.87 14.87 46.59
N ASP A 30 -0.33 15.64 47.53
CA ASP A 30 -0.63 17.06 47.64
C ASP A 30 0.23 17.87 46.64
N VAL A 31 -0.44 18.38 45.61
CA VAL A 31 0.13 19.23 44.57
C VAL A 31 -0.88 20.32 44.23
N HIS A 32 -0.44 21.56 44.13
CA HIS A 32 -1.33 22.71 43.94
C HIS A 32 -1.03 23.44 42.63
N ALA A 33 -2.04 23.64 41.78
CA ALA A 33 -1.87 24.22 40.45
C ALA A 33 -1.26 25.64 40.45
N LEU A 34 -1.64 26.50 41.41
CA LEU A 34 -1.11 27.87 41.50
C LEU A 34 0.20 27.98 42.28
N ALA A 35 0.47 27.07 43.23
CA ALA A 35 1.63 27.19 44.11
C ALA A 35 2.84 26.45 43.52
N GLU A 36 2.59 25.31 42.90
CA GLU A 36 3.62 24.42 42.34
C GLU A 36 3.28 24.04 40.88
N PRO A 37 3.18 25.01 39.95
CA PRO A 37 2.74 24.74 38.57
C PRO A 37 3.68 23.80 37.82
N THR A 38 5.00 23.97 37.98
CA THR A 38 6.02 23.17 37.28
C THR A 38 6.02 21.71 37.71
N LYS A 39 5.89 21.45 39.02
CA LYS A 39 5.80 20.10 39.59
C LYS A 39 4.53 19.41 39.13
N LEU A 40 3.39 20.12 39.15
CA LEU A 40 2.13 19.57 38.67
C LEU A 40 2.23 19.19 37.18
N GLU A 41 2.81 20.06 36.36
CA GLU A 41 2.96 19.81 34.93
C GLU A 41 3.84 18.59 34.65
N ALA A 42 4.95 18.43 35.36
CA ALA A 42 5.81 17.24 35.26
C ALA A 42 5.03 15.95 35.60
N LEU A 43 4.28 15.95 36.70
CA LEU A 43 3.44 14.81 37.10
C LEU A 43 2.32 14.54 36.10
N LYS A 44 1.68 15.58 35.55
CA LYS A 44 0.64 15.44 34.51
C LYS A 44 1.22 14.78 33.26
N LYS A 45 2.44 15.16 32.85
CA LYS A 45 3.13 14.57 31.68
C LYS A 45 3.48 13.09 31.91
N GLU A 46 4.01 12.75 33.08
CA GLU A 46 4.32 11.36 33.46
C GLU A 46 3.04 10.51 33.51
N PHE A 47 2.00 11.00 34.18
CA PHE A 47 0.71 10.34 34.23
C PHE A 47 0.09 10.10 32.86
N ASN A 48 0.19 11.06 31.93
CA ASN A 48 -0.33 10.88 30.57
C ASN A 48 0.44 9.80 29.78
N LYS A 49 1.76 9.68 30.00
CA LYS A 49 2.57 8.62 29.40
C LYS A 49 2.18 7.24 29.93
N GLU A 50 2.04 7.11 31.25
CA GLU A 50 1.61 5.86 31.90
C GLU A 50 0.17 5.49 31.57
N LYS A 51 -0.72 6.49 31.46
CA LYS A 51 -2.09 6.28 31.00
C LYS A 51 -2.10 5.77 29.57
N ALA A 52 -1.32 6.37 28.67
CA ALA A 52 -1.23 5.91 27.29
C ALA A 52 -0.65 4.48 27.19
N SER A 53 0.36 4.11 28.00
CA SER A 53 0.88 2.74 28.03
C SER A 53 -0.16 1.76 28.58
N THR A 54 -0.85 2.12 29.67
CA THR A 54 -1.92 1.31 30.27
C THR A 54 -3.08 1.12 29.30
N ASP A 55 -3.52 2.18 28.60
CA ASP A 55 -4.58 2.12 27.59
C ASP A 55 -4.16 1.23 26.40
N ASN A 56 -2.88 1.25 25.99
CA ASN A 56 -2.34 0.35 24.98
C ASN A 56 -2.34 -1.11 25.46
N GLU A 57 -1.93 -1.38 26.69
CA GLU A 57 -1.94 -2.71 27.30
C GLU A 57 -3.35 -3.26 27.45
N GLN A 58 -4.29 -2.43 27.89
CA GLN A 58 -5.71 -2.76 27.96
C GLN A 58 -6.28 -3.07 26.57
N ARG A 59 -5.98 -2.25 25.55
CA ARG A 59 -6.36 -2.51 24.16
C ARG A 59 -5.80 -3.85 23.65
N LYS A 60 -4.52 -4.14 23.92
CA LYS A 60 -3.90 -5.43 23.57
C LYS A 60 -4.55 -6.60 24.30
N ALA A 61 -4.82 -6.46 25.59
CA ALA A 61 -5.48 -7.50 26.38
C ALA A 61 -6.91 -7.79 25.90
N LEU A 62 -7.65 -6.76 25.48
CA LEU A 62 -8.97 -6.90 24.86
C LEU A 62 -8.87 -7.61 23.50
N LEU A 63 -7.92 -7.20 22.65
CA LEU A 63 -7.65 -7.85 21.35
C LEU A 63 -7.29 -9.32 21.51
N SER A 64 -6.48 -9.69 22.50
CA SER A 64 -6.13 -11.10 22.76
C SER A 64 -7.31 -11.92 23.26
N LYS A 65 -8.24 -11.32 24.03
CA LYS A 65 -9.42 -12.02 24.57
C LYS A 65 -10.53 -12.21 23.54
N TYR A 66 -10.77 -11.17 22.74
CA TYR A 66 -11.94 -11.11 21.85
C TYR A 66 -11.59 -11.19 20.37
N GLY A 67 -10.30 -11.20 20.01
CA GLY A 67 -9.84 -11.22 18.63
C GLY A 67 -10.14 -9.91 17.88
N GLY A 68 -10.03 -9.94 16.55
CA GLY A 68 -10.42 -8.82 15.68
C GLY A 68 -9.31 -7.86 15.28
N ALA A 69 -8.04 -8.23 15.46
CA ALA A 69 -6.91 -7.44 14.96
C ALA A 69 -6.97 -7.23 13.43
N GLU A 70 -7.52 -8.20 12.69
CA GLU A 70 -7.70 -8.16 11.23
C GLU A 70 -8.62 -7.00 10.77
N TYR A 71 -9.54 -6.54 11.63
CA TYR A 71 -10.44 -5.42 11.33
C TYR A 71 -9.89 -4.06 11.76
N LEU A 72 -8.76 -4.02 12.49
CA LEU A 72 -8.15 -2.77 12.92
C LEU A 72 -7.39 -2.10 11.77
N GLU A 73 -6.79 -2.91 10.89
CA GLU A 73 -6.23 -2.44 9.63
C GLU A 73 -7.39 -2.14 8.68
N SER A 74 -7.75 -0.86 8.57
CA SER A 74 -8.77 -0.44 7.62
C SER A 74 -8.34 -0.87 6.22
N THR A 75 -9.20 -1.61 5.53
CA THR A 75 -9.04 -1.91 4.11
C THR A 75 -8.69 -0.62 3.35
N PRO A 76 -7.78 -0.65 2.35
CA PRO A 76 -7.39 0.55 1.63
C PRO A 76 -8.62 1.33 1.17
N LYS A 77 -8.60 2.65 1.38
CA LYS A 77 -9.74 3.55 1.16
C LYS A 77 -10.36 3.42 -0.23
N GLU A 78 -9.55 3.11 -1.23
CA GLU A 78 -9.97 2.85 -2.61
C GLU A 78 -11.01 1.72 -2.69
N LEU A 79 -10.83 0.64 -1.90
CA LEU A 79 -11.78 -0.47 -1.84
C LEU A 79 -13.03 -0.09 -1.03
N LEU A 80 -12.87 0.71 0.04
CA LEU A 80 -13.99 1.13 0.89
C LEU A 80 -14.96 2.08 0.18
N PHE A 81 -14.44 3.05 -0.57
CA PHE A 81 -15.27 4.05 -1.23
C PHE A 81 -15.86 3.56 -2.55
N ALA A 82 -15.44 2.39 -3.06
CA ALA A 82 -15.79 1.81 -4.37
C ALA A 82 -15.59 2.75 -5.59
N GLN A 83 -15.17 4.00 -5.36
CA GLN A 83 -14.96 5.04 -6.33
C GLN A 83 -13.49 5.01 -6.75
N THR A 84 -13.26 4.79 -8.04
CA THR A 84 -11.92 4.71 -8.64
C THR A 84 -11.35 6.09 -9.01
N GLU A 85 -12.08 7.17 -8.73
CA GLU A 85 -11.73 8.53 -9.15
C GLU A 85 -10.94 9.26 -8.07
N GLN A 86 -9.62 9.02 -8.04
CA GLN A 86 -8.72 9.83 -7.24
C GLN A 86 -8.46 11.16 -7.96
N TYR A 87 -8.82 12.27 -7.32
CA TYR A 87 -8.55 13.60 -7.86
C TYR A 87 -7.04 13.86 -7.94
N VAL A 88 -6.55 14.25 -9.13
CA VAL A 88 -5.15 14.56 -9.41
C VAL A 88 -5.05 15.96 -10.02
N GLU A 89 -4.35 16.86 -9.34
CA GLU A 89 -4.06 18.21 -9.84
C GLU A 89 -2.73 18.20 -10.60
N TYR A 90 -2.74 18.60 -11.86
CA TYR A 90 -1.53 18.75 -12.68
C TYR A 90 -1.06 20.20 -12.70
N SER A 91 0.24 20.40 -12.56
CA SER A 91 0.91 21.65 -12.91
C SER A 91 0.78 21.93 -14.41
N ARG A 92 0.91 23.20 -14.81
CA ARG A 92 1.01 23.61 -16.22
C ARG A 92 2.12 22.86 -16.99
N LYS A 93 3.14 22.37 -16.28
CA LYS A 93 4.26 21.57 -16.84
C LYS A 93 3.96 20.07 -16.92
N GLY A 94 2.81 19.60 -16.44
CA GLY A 94 2.44 18.18 -16.42
C GLY A 94 2.85 17.39 -15.16
N ASN A 95 3.55 18.02 -14.21
CA ASN A 95 3.90 17.38 -12.94
C ASN A 95 2.69 17.34 -12.00
N VAL A 96 2.51 16.25 -11.27
CA VAL A 96 1.44 16.12 -10.26
C VAL A 96 1.75 17.01 -9.06
N LEU A 97 0.83 17.92 -8.72
CA LEU A 97 0.92 18.79 -7.54
C LEU A 97 0.20 18.19 -6.34
N LYS A 98 -0.94 17.54 -6.56
CA LYS A 98 -1.78 16.94 -5.52
C LYS A 98 -2.37 15.64 -6.04
N GLY A 99 -2.27 14.59 -5.24
CA GLY A 99 -2.66 13.23 -5.62
C GLY A 99 -1.44 12.30 -5.75
N ALA A 100 -1.70 11.01 -5.93
CA ALA A 100 -0.66 10.03 -6.20
C ALA A 100 -0.19 10.15 -7.66
N GLU A 101 1.11 9.99 -7.89
CA GLU A 101 1.65 9.89 -9.25
C GLU A 101 1.17 8.59 -9.89
N ARG A 102 0.81 8.66 -11.18
CA ARG A 102 0.38 7.47 -11.93
C ARG A 102 1.52 6.48 -12.00
N ALA A 103 1.28 5.24 -11.57
CA ALA A 103 2.27 4.17 -11.70
C ALA A 103 2.75 4.04 -13.16
N PRO A 104 4.05 3.80 -13.39
CA PRO A 104 4.57 3.62 -14.73
C PRO A 104 3.86 2.45 -15.42
N VAL A 105 3.39 2.68 -16.65
CA VAL A 105 2.68 1.66 -17.44
C VAL A 105 3.67 0.56 -17.79
N LYS A 106 3.46 -0.64 -17.25
CA LYS A 106 4.21 -1.85 -17.62
C LYS A 106 3.55 -2.48 -18.86
N SER A 107 4.35 -3.06 -19.76
CA SER A 107 3.78 -3.81 -20.89
C SER A 107 3.18 -5.15 -20.42
N ARG A 108 2.57 -5.90 -21.35
CA ARG A 108 1.96 -7.22 -21.08
C ARG A 108 2.97 -8.27 -20.58
N TYR A 109 4.26 -8.08 -20.87
CA TYR A 109 5.30 -9.04 -20.53
C TYR A 109 6.03 -8.60 -19.25
N GLU A 110 6.50 -9.58 -18.49
CA GLU A 110 7.30 -9.31 -17.29
C GLU A 110 8.66 -8.71 -17.71
N GLU A 111 8.76 -7.39 -17.61
CA GLU A 111 10.00 -6.64 -17.77
C GLU A 111 10.89 -6.81 -16.54
N ASP A 112 12.21 -6.61 -16.70
CA ASP A 112 13.18 -6.62 -15.59
C ASP A 112 13.22 -7.91 -14.75
N VAL A 113 12.91 -9.05 -15.35
CA VAL A 113 13.10 -10.36 -14.71
C VAL A 113 14.57 -10.77 -14.83
N TYR A 114 15.25 -10.73 -13.70
CA TYR A 114 16.65 -11.15 -13.59
C TYR A 114 16.76 -12.56 -12.99
N PRO A 115 16.83 -13.62 -13.80
CA PRO A 115 17.02 -14.96 -13.27
C PRO A 115 18.39 -15.07 -12.57
N MET A 116 18.50 -15.91 -11.54
CA MET A 116 19.77 -16.36 -10.94
C MET A 116 20.76 -15.23 -10.56
N ASN A 117 20.23 -14.15 -10.00
CA ASN A 117 20.97 -13.01 -9.43
C ASN A 117 21.82 -12.23 -10.45
N HIS A 118 21.43 -12.25 -11.73
CA HIS A 118 21.97 -11.33 -12.73
C HIS A 118 21.47 -9.90 -12.49
N THR A 119 22.19 -8.89 -12.98
CA THR A 119 21.74 -7.47 -12.97
C THR A 119 21.33 -6.99 -14.35
N SER A 120 21.32 -7.89 -15.34
CA SER A 120 20.99 -7.61 -16.72
C SER A 120 20.19 -8.78 -17.30
N ILE A 121 19.30 -8.50 -18.24
CA ILE A 121 18.47 -9.50 -18.90
C ILE A 121 19.34 -10.28 -19.91
N PHE A 122 18.99 -11.54 -20.18
CA PHE A 122 19.66 -12.33 -21.22
C PHE A 122 19.45 -11.69 -22.60
N GLY A 123 20.52 -11.51 -23.39
CA GLY A 123 20.47 -10.76 -24.66
C GLY A 123 20.92 -9.30 -24.54
N SER A 124 21.30 -8.85 -23.34
CA SER A 124 21.91 -7.53 -23.12
C SER A 124 23.37 -7.44 -23.60
N TYR A 125 23.98 -8.57 -23.98
CA TYR A 125 25.36 -8.66 -24.49
C TYR A 125 25.43 -9.55 -25.72
N TRP A 126 26.29 -9.21 -26.69
CA TRP A 126 26.51 -9.96 -27.93
C TRP A 126 28.00 -9.98 -28.27
N LYS A 127 28.54 -11.17 -28.52
CA LYS A 127 29.92 -11.37 -29.01
C LYS A 127 30.01 -12.64 -29.86
N ASP A 128 30.75 -12.56 -30.98
CA ASP A 128 31.06 -13.69 -31.87
C ASP A 128 29.88 -14.63 -32.21
N GLY A 129 28.72 -14.05 -32.52
CA GLY A 129 27.54 -14.83 -32.91
C GLY A 129 26.70 -15.37 -31.74
N LYS A 130 27.02 -15.01 -30.49
CA LYS A 130 26.34 -15.50 -29.29
C LYS A 130 25.80 -14.35 -28.44
N TRP A 131 24.57 -14.53 -27.95
CA TRP A 131 23.93 -13.63 -26.99
C TRP A 131 24.23 -14.08 -25.55
N GLY A 132 24.41 -13.12 -24.66
CA GLY A 132 24.71 -13.36 -23.25
C GLY A 132 24.20 -12.27 -22.32
N TYR A 133 24.63 -12.34 -21.06
CA TYR A 133 24.33 -11.34 -20.02
C TYR A 133 25.39 -10.24 -19.97
N ARG A 134 25.00 -8.97 -19.92
CA ARG A 134 25.93 -7.83 -19.79
C ARG A 134 26.70 -7.80 -18.47
N CYS A 135 26.10 -8.30 -17.39
CA CYS A 135 26.73 -8.25 -16.05
C CYS A 135 27.90 -9.23 -15.87
N CYS A 136 27.88 -10.35 -16.58
CA CYS A 136 28.79 -11.47 -16.36
C CYS A 136 29.43 -11.99 -17.66
N HIS A 137 28.99 -11.49 -18.82
CA HIS A 137 29.31 -11.96 -20.18
C HIS A 137 29.08 -13.46 -20.45
N SER A 138 28.42 -14.18 -19.53
CA SER A 138 28.02 -15.57 -19.75
C SER A 138 27.04 -15.69 -20.92
N PHE A 139 27.32 -16.60 -21.85
CA PHE A 139 26.45 -16.96 -22.98
C PHE A 139 25.41 -18.03 -22.62
N VAL A 140 25.48 -18.60 -21.41
CA VAL A 140 24.58 -19.68 -20.98
C VAL A 140 23.38 -19.09 -20.25
N LYS A 141 22.18 -19.27 -20.83
CA LYS A 141 20.92 -18.84 -20.20
C LYS A 141 20.71 -19.58 -18.86
N ASN A 142 20.30 -18.86 -17.83
CA ASN A 142 20.05 -19.35 -16.46
C ASN A 142 21.30 -19.84 -15.69
N SER A 143 22.52 -19.50 -16.11
CA SER A 143 23.70 -19.72 -15.26
C SER A 143 23.67 -18.79 -14.05
N TYR A 144 24.29 -19.15 -12.93
CA TYR A 144 24.53 -18.20 -11.84
C TYR A 144 25.48 -17.08 -12.29
N CYS A 145 25.27 -15.85 -11.83
CA CYS A 145 26.14 -14.73 -12.21
C CYS A 145 27.48 -14.81 -11.46
N LEU A 146 28.58 -14.73 -12.21
CA LEU A 146 29.97 -14.67 -11.75
C LEU A 146 30.45 -13.24 -11.40
N LYS A 147 29.54 -12.27 -11.42
CA LYS A 147 29.79 -10.82 -11.33
C LYS A 147 30.97 -10.38 -12.22
N ASP A 148 31.82 -9.49 -11.71
CA ASP A 148 32.97 -8.92 -12.40
C ASP A 148 34.06 -9.95 -12.75
N GLU A 149 34.02 -11.16 -12.17
CA GLU A 149 35.01 -12.21 -12.45
C GLU A 149 34.86 -12.76 -13.87
N GLY A 150 33.63 -12.83 -14.39
CA GLY A 150 33.38 -13.27 -15.77
C GLY A 150 34.03 -12.34 -16.79
N ILE A 151 33.95 -11.03 -16.57
CA ILE A 151 34.53 -10.01 -17.46
C ILE A 151 36.07 -10.09 -17.42
N LYS A 152 36.65 -10.28 -16.23
CA LYS A 152 38.11 -10.43 -16.07
C LYS A 152 38.63 -11.70 -16.74
N ALA A 153 37.90 -12.81 -16.62
CA ALA A 153 38.25 -14.07 -17.28
C ALA A 153 38.22 -13.94 -18.81
N GLU A 154 37.20 -13.26 -19.36
CA GLU A 154 37.14 -12.98 -20.80
C GLU A 154 38.29 -12.09 -21.27
N GLN A 155 38.62 -11.02 -20.55
CA GLN A 155 39.76 -10.15 -20.91
C GLN A 155 41.08 -10.91 -20.92
N SER A 156 41.29 -11.84 -19.98
CA SER A 156 42.47 -12.71 -19.98
C SER A 156 42.49 -13.73 -21.13
N ASN A 157 41.31 -14.22 -21.54
CA ASN A 157 41.17 -15.16 -22.66
C ASN A 157 41.34 -14.45 -24.02
N ASP A 158 40.84 -13.23 -24.16
CA ASP A 158 41.05 -12.41 -25.35
C ASP A 158 42.53 -12.03 -25.51
N ALA A 159 43.23 -11.70 -24.42
CA ALA A 159 44.66 -11.40 -24.43
C ALA A 159 45.55 -12.62 -24.79
N SER A 160 45.07 -13.84 -24.52
CA SER A 160 45.79 -15.08 -24.86
C SER A 160 45.46 -15.59 -26.26
N THR A 161 44.31 -15.22 -26.83
CA THR A 161 43.94 -15.55 -28.22
C THR A 161 44.50 -14.57 -29.26
N SER A 162 44.84 -13.33 -28.86
CA SER A 162 45.54 -12.36 -29.73
C SER A 162 47.01 -12.69 -30.01
N SER A 163 47.62 -13.63 -29.29
CA SER A 163 49.04 -14.00 -29.43
C SER A 163 49.31 -15.23 -30.32
N LEU A 164 48.27 -15.83 -30.92
CA LEU A 164 48.40 -17.03 -31.78
C LEU A 164 47.83 -16.81 -33.20
N LYS A 165 47.71 -15.56 -33.66
CA LYS A 165 47.10 -15.24 -34.95
C LYS A 165 47.97 -14.34 -35.83
N GLU A 166 49.24 -14.71 -36.00
CA GLU A 166 50.06 -14.38 -37.16
C GLU A 166 50.85 -15.65 -37.54
N GLU A 167 51.02 -15.92 -38.84
CA GLU A 167 51.73 -17.07 -39.45
C GLU A 167 50.93 -18.39 -39.63
N ALA A 168 50.10 -18.45 -40.69
CA ALA A 168 50.04 -19.60 -41.63
C ALA A 168 49.03 -19.33 -42.76
N SER A 169 49.52 -18.77 -43.86
CA SER A 169 48.86 -18.76 -45.17
C SER A 169 49.70 -19.58 -46.16
N ALA A 170 49.08 -20.60 -46.78
CA ALA A 170 49.28 -21.10 -48.15
C ALA A 170 48.98 -22.62 -48.26
N ALA A 171 48.02 -22.96 -49.12
CA ALA A 171 47.65 -24.33 -49.57
C ALA A 171 48.67 -24.86 -50.62
N PRO A 172 48.67 -26.15 -51.06
CA PRO A 172 47.60 -26.73 -51.91
C PRO A 172 47.34 -28.28 -51.91
N ASP A 173 46.21 -28.64 -52.55
CA ASP A 173 45.88 -29.79 -53.43
C ASP A 173 45.46 -31.22 -52.97
N VAL A 174 44.14 -31.47 -53.11
CA VAL A 174 43.38 -32.58 -53.77
C VAL A 174 43.62 -34.08 -53.44
N LYS A 175 42.55 -34.77 -52.96
CA LYS A 175 41.85 -35.89 -53.64
C LYS A 175 40.49 -36.27 -52.97
N LYS A 176 39.52 -36.58 -53.84
CA LYS A 176 38.17 -37.21 -53.75
C LYS A 176 37.93 -38.20 -52.59
N ASP A 177 36.71 -38.41 -52.07
CA ASP A 177 35.53 -38.96 -52.76
C ASP A 177 34.16 -38.55 -52.16
N ASP A 178 33.13 -38.71 -53.01
CA ASP A 178 31.68 -38.66 -52.82
C ASP A 178 31.12 -39.28 -51.52
N ASP A 179 30.10 -38.63 -50.93
CA ASP A 179 28.76 -39.26 -50.85
C ASP A 179 27.65 -38.19 -50.75
N ARG A 180 26.54 -38.55 -51.38
CA ARG A 180 25.43 -37.71 -51.84
C ARG A 180 24.19 -38.09 -51.04
N SER A 181 23.52 -37.13 -50.40
CA SER A 181 22.05 -37.14 -50.37
C SER A 181 21.47 -35.76 -50.06
N VAL A 182 20.98 -35.12 -51.11
CA VAL A 182 19.90 -34.13 -51.05
C VAL A 182 18.60 -34.91 -51.22
N THR A 183 17.69 -34.80 -50.26
CA THR A 183 16.27 -34.68 -50.61
C THR A 183 15.69 -33.52 -49.82
N LYS A 184 15.25 -32.54 -50.60
CA LYS A 184 14.34 -31.45 -50.25
C LYS A 184 12.93 -32.06 -50.29
N ASP A 185 12.05 -31.70 -49.38
CA ASP A 185 10.73 -31.17 -49.74
C ASP A 185 9.94 -30.69 -48.51
N GLU A 186 9.41 -29.48 -48.67
CA GLU A 186 8.47 -28.79 -47.80
C GLU A 186 7.03 -29.29 -48.07
N LYS A 187 6.18 -29.39 -47.03
CA LYS A 187 4.97 -28.55 -46.81
C LYS A 187 3.88 -29.19 -45.92
N ASN A 188 3.38 -28.32 -45.05
CA ASN A 188 2.02 -28.08 -44.53
C ASN A 188 1.26 -29.07 -43.63
N ASP A 189 0.96 -28.53 -42.44
CA ASP A 189 -0.37 -28.31 -41.80
C ASP A 189 -1.44 -29.40 -41.84
N GLU A 190 -1.93 -29.78 -40.65
CA GLU A 190 -3.35 -29.67 -40.26
C GLU A 190 -3.58 -29.98 -38.78
N ASP A 191 -4.64 -29.38 -38.26
CA ASP A 191 -5.10 -29.21 -36.88
C ASP A 191 -5.38 -30.48 -36.05
N LYS A 192 -5.39 -30.32 -34.72
CA LYS A 192 -6.33 -31.05 -33.84
C LYS A 192 -6.42 -30.50 -32.41
N ASP A 193 -7.57 -29.91 -32.10
CA ASP A 193 -8.13 -29.80 -30.74
C ASP A 193 -8.38 -31.19 -30.13
N PRO A 194 -8.59 -31.26 -28.80
CA PRO A 194 -9.82 -31.91 -28.38
C PRO A 194 -10.59 -31.14 -27.31
N ALA A 195 -11.87 -30.92 -27.61
CA ALA A 195 -12.91 -30.75 -26.62
C ALA A 195 -13.33 -32.13 -26.05
N SER A 196 -13.65 -32.19 -24.76
CA SER A 196 -14.70 -33.08 -24.27
C SER A 196 -15.44 -32.47 -23.08
N SER A 197 -16.75 -32.63 -23.13
CA SER A 197 -17.80 -32.02 -22.32
C SER A 197 -18.43 -33.04 -21.36
N SER A 198 -18.95 -32.58 -20.23
CA SER A 198 -20.28 -32.94 -19.67
C SER A 198 -20.53 -32.04 -18.46
N ASN A 199 -21.50 -31.10 -18.53
CA ASN A 199 -22.92 -31.20 -18.10
C ASN A 199 -23.09 -31.57 -16.62
N SER A 200 -24.02 -31.04 -15.83
CA SER A 200 -24.88 -29.85 -15.82
C SER A 200 -25.79 -30.09 -14.62
N GLU A 201 -25.83 -29.25 -13.58
CA GLU A 201 -27.09 -29.11 -12.82
C GLU A 201 -27.23 -27.75 -12.15
N SER A 202 -28.45 -27.26 -12.32
CA SER A 202 -29.04 -26.01 -11.91
C SER A 202 -29.47 -26.02 -10.43
N SER A 203 -29.40 -24.86 -9.78
CA SER A 203 -30.56 -24.36 -9.05
C SER A 203 -30.46 -22.86 -8.87
N SER A 204 -31.30 -22.15 -9.61
CA SER A 204 -31.73 -20.79 -9.29
C SER A 204 -32.64 -20.81 -8.06
N SER A 205 -32.41 -19.89 -7.14
CA SER A 205 -33.49 -19.26 -6.38
C SER A 205 -33.00 -17.89 -5.89
N SER A 206 -33.67 -16.87 -6.43
CA SER A 206 -33.94 -15.55 -5.86
C SER A 206 -34.27 -15.62 -4.36
N GLU A 207 -34.08 -14.60 -3.53
CA GLU A 207 -34.90 -13.39 -3.43
C GLU A 207 -34.23 -12.39 -2.43
N SER A 208 -34.40 -11.10 -2.72
CA SER A 208 -34.58 -9.90 -1.85
C SER A 208 -34.30 -9.92 -0.33
N SER A 209 -33.66 -8.84 0.18
CA SER A 209 -34.00 -8.07 1.42
C SER A 209 -32.77 -7.20 1.84
N SER A 210 -32.67 -5.87 1.70
CA SER A 210 -33.57 -4.74 2.00
C SER A 210 -34.00 -4.58 3.48
N GLU A 211 -33.20 -5.05 4.44
CA GLU A 211 -33.58 -5.05 5.87
C GLU A 211 -32.75 -4.09 6.75
N SER A 212 -31.75 -3.39 6.20
CA SER A 212 -30.92 -2.50 7.03
C SER A 212 -31.48 -1.08 7.16
N GLU A 213 -32.16 -0.56 6.13
CA GLU A 213 -32.63 0.83 6.12
C GLU A 213 -33.91 1.05 6.96
N ASP A 214 -34.73 0.02 7.16
CA ASP A 214 -35.97 0.12 7.95
C ASP A 214 -35.68 0.19 9.46
N SER A 215 -34.63 -0.52 9.91
CA SER A 215 -34.19 -0.52 11.31
C SER A 215 -33.56 0.80 11.77
N GLU A 216 -32.96 1.57 10.85
CA GLU A 216 -32.37 2.87 11.15
C GLU A 216 -33.42 3.98 11.17
N LYS A 217 -34.41 3.91 10.27
CA LYS A 217 -35.56 4.82 10.30
C LYS A 217 -36.36 4.68 11.59
N GLU A 218 -36.71 3.47 12.02
CA GLU A 218 -37.50 3.27 13.24
C GLU A 218 -36.84 3.83 14.51
N ARG A 219 -35.51 3.71 14.63
CA ARG A 219 -34.73 4.28 15.75
C ARG A 219 -34.64 5.81 15.73
N GLU A 220 -34.71 6.42 14.55
CA GLU A 220 -34.68 7.88 14.40
C GLU A 220 -36.03 8.49 14.80
N MET A 221 -37.15 7.88 14.40
CA MET A 221 -38.51 8.31 14.79
C MET A 221 -38.76 8.13 16.29
N GLU A 222 -38.20 7.09 16.91
CA GLU A 222 -38.33 6.86 18.36
C GLU A 222 -37.54 7.89 19.18
N LYS A 223 -36.32 8.25 18.75
CA LYS A 223 -35.54 9.34 19.37
C LYS A 223 -36.19 10.71 19.18
N GLU A 224 -36.84 10.96 18.04
CA GLU A 224 -37.59 12.19 17.81
C GLU A 224 -38.83 12.27 18.71
N ARG A 225 -39.51 11.13 18.94
CA ARG A 225 -40.63 10.99 19.90
C ARG A 225 -40.20 11.22 21.35
N GLU A 226 -39.04 10.73 21.76
CA GLU A 226 -38.48 11.00 23.10
C GLU A 226 -38.03 12.45 23.27
N ARG A 227 -37.43 13.04 22.23
CA ARG A 227 -36.99 14.44 22.24
C ARG A 227 -38.16 15.42 22.31
N SER A 228 -39.27 15.13 21.61
CA SER A 228 -40.52 15.89 21.68
C SER A 228 -41.19 15.79 23.06
N LYS A 229 -41.00 14.67 23.78
CA LYS A 229 -41.55 14.45 25.13
C LYS A 229 -40.82 15.26 26.21
N TYR A 230 -39.52 15.53 26.04
CA TYR A 230 -38.70 16.22 27.03
C TYR A 230 -38.55 17.73 26.78
N PHE A 231 -38.84 18.21 25.56
CA PHE A 231 -38.89 19.63 25.23
C PHE A 231 -40.15 19.93 24.39
N PRO A 232 -41.30 20.28 25.00
CA PRO A 232 -42.36 20.93 24.26
C PRO A 232 -41.81 22.28 23.77
N GLU A 233 -41.83 22.51 22.44
CA GLU A 233 -41.43 23.76 21.81
C GLU A 233 -42.05 24.97 22.53
N SER A 234 -41.22 25.73 23.25
CA SER A 234 -41.58 27.08 23.66
C SER A 234 -41.57 27.95 22.40
N ARG A 235 -42.75 28.13 21.81
CA ARG A 235 -43.06 29.15 20.80
C ARG A 235 -42.35 30.46 21.15
N THR A 236 -41.47 30.92 20.28
CA THR A 236 -40.91 32.27 20.37
C THR A 236 -41.88 33.29 19.76
N ASP A 237 -41.87 34.45 20.41
CA ASP A 237 -42.05 35.79 19.87
C ASP A 237 -43.43 36.34 19.50
N GLY A 238 -43.76 37.43 20.19
CA GLY A 238 -44.53 38.52 19.60
C GLY A 238 -45.19 39.44 20.62
N GLY A 239 -44.52 40.51 21.03
CA GLY A 239 -45.24 41.74 21.42
C GLY A 239 -44.71 42.49 22.64
N THR A 240 -43.74 43.36 22.40
CA THR A 240 -43.59 44.61 23.14
C THR A 240 -44.90 45.39 23.15
N LYS A 241 -45.53 45.63 24.32
CA LYS A 241 -46.43 46.77 24.57
C LYS A 241 -46.39 47.23 26.04
N PHE A 242 -45.81 48.41 26.21
CA PHE A 242 -46.24 49.53 27.06
C PHE A 242 -47.37 49.33 28.10
N ALA A 243 -47.04 49.82 29.31
CA ALA A 243 -47.82 50.67 30.21
C ALA A 243 -48.86 50.08 31.20
N PHE A 244 -48.74 50.63 32.42
CA PHE A 244 -49.76 51.02 33.41
C PHE A 244 -50.03 50.08 34.61
N ALA A 245 -49.45 50.45 35.77
CA ALA A 245 -50.10 50.81 37.03
C ALA A 245 -49.05 50.79 38.16
#